data_AF-A0A7V9M976-F1
#
_entry.id   AF-A0A7V9M976-F1
#
_cell.length_a   1.000
_cell.length_b   1.000
_cell.length_c   1.000
_cell.angle_alpha   90.00
_cell.angle_beta   90.00
_cell.angle_gamma   90.00
#
_symmetry.space_group_name_H-M   'P 1'
#
loop_
_entity.id
_entity.type
_entity.pdbx_description
1 polymer ?
#
loop_
_entity_poly.entity_id
_entity_poly.type
_entity_poly.pdbx_seq_one_letter_code
_entity_poly.pdbx_strand_id
1 'polypeptide(L)'
;MDEATKARLAKNEDFFREVNARINETAESHGLDSPSYEFFCECSDATCVERVNLTLSEYEHVRAEPKRFVVKNNHVVKEIEHVVETVPDHMVIEKHGEAGRIAVELEAKSTEE
;
A
#
# COMPACT_ATOMS: atom_id res chain seq x y z
N MET A 1 -3.44 15.44 15.25
CA MET A 1 -2.74 14.21 15.67
C MET A 1 -1.36 14.57 16.18
N ASP A 2 -0.92 13.95 17.28
CA ASP A 2 0.47 14.03 17.71
C ASP A 2 1.40 13.19 16.81
N GLU A 3 2.71 13.43 16.90
CA GLU A 3 3.71 12.73 16.06
C GLU A 3 3.78 11.23 16.34
N ALA A 4 3.51 10.81 17.58
CA ALA A 4 3.48 9.39 17.95
C ALA A 4 2.36 8.63 17.23
N THR A 5 1.18 9.25 17.10
CA THR A 5 0.05 8.71 16.36
C THR A 5 0.36 8.62 14.87
N LYS A 6 0.99 9.64 14.28
CA LYS A 6 1.41 9.61 12.86
C LYS A 6 2.45 8.52 12.59
N ALA A 7 3.44 8.38 13.47
CA ALA A 7 4.46 7.35 13.36
C ALA A 7 3.87 5.94 13.50
N ARG A 8 2.86 5.75 14.35
CA ARG A 8 2.13 4.48 14.43
C ARG A 8 1.35 4.19 13.15
N LEU A 9 0.63 5.18 12.62
CA LEU A 9 -0.10 5.06 11.35
C LEU A 9 0.84 4.71 10.19
N ALA A 10 2.05 5.28 10.16
CA ALA A 10 3.08 4.97 9.16
C ALA A 10 3.63 3.54 9.22
N LYS A 11 3.48 2.83 10.35
CA LYS A 11 3.95 1.45 10.51
C LYS A 11 2.86 0.41 10.24
N ASN A 12 1.59 0.78 10.35
CA ASN A 12 0.49 -0.17 10.31
C ASN A 12 0.28 -0.80 8.92
N GLU A 13 0.61 -0.06 7.87
CA GLU A 13 0.44 -0.48 6.47
C GLU A 13 1.52 -1.45 5.98
N ASP A 14 2.67 -1.50 6.65
CA ASP A 14 3.80 -2.36 6.28
C ASP A 14 3.42 -3.84 6.29
N PHE A 15 2.57 -4.23 7.24
CA PHE A 15 2.00 -5.57 7.28
C PHE A 15 1.18 -5.92 6.02
N PHE A 16 0.33 -4.99 5.56
CA PHE A 16 -0.47 -5.23 4.35
C PHE A 16 0.39 -5.24 3.08
N ARG A 17 1.44 -4.42 3.05
CA ARG A 17 2.44 -4.44 1.98
C ARG A 17 3.10 -5.81 1.86
N GLU A 18 3.53 -6.41 2.98
CA GLU A 18 4.13 -7.75 2.98
C GLU A 18 3.13 -8.82 2.49
N VAL A 19 1.88 -8.75 2.96
CA VAL A 19 0.83 -9.68 2.53
C VAL A 19 0.55 -9.55 1.03
N ASN A 20 0.46 -8.32 0.53
CA ASN A 20 0.22 -8.04 -0.88
C ASN A 20 1.39 -8.45 -1.77
N ALA A 21 2.63 -8.28 -1.32
CA ALA A 21 3.82 -8.78 -2.04
C ALA A 21 3.74 -10.30 -2.24
N ARG A 22 3.35 -11.06 -1.21
CA ARG A 22 3.15 -12.52 -1.32
C ARG A 22 2.00 -12.90 -2.25
N ILE A 23 0.92 -12.10 -2.28
CA ILE A 23 -0.17 -12.28 -3.26
C ILE A 23 0.38 -12.10 -4.68
N ASN A 24 1.19 -11.07 -4.91
CA ASN A 24 1.81 -10.80 -6.21
C ASN A 24 2.71 -11.96 -6.66
N GLU A 25 3.64 -12.42 -5.81
CA GLU A 25 4.51 -13.57 -6.11
C GLU A 25 3.73 -14.84 -6.43
N THR A 26 2.68 -15.12 -5.64
CA THR A 26 1.81 -16.28 -5.86
C THR A 26 1.08 -16.16 -7.20
N ALA A 27 0.54 -14.98 -7.50
CA ALA A 27 -0.17 -14.72 -8.75
C ALA A 27 0.73 -14.85 -9.99
N GLU A 28 1.96 -14.33 -9.93
CA GLU A 28 2.96 -14.52 -10.99
C GLU A 28 3.22 -16.01 -11.27
N SER A 29 3.29 -16.84 -10.22
CA SER A 29 3.55 -18.28 -10.36
C SER A 29 2.40 -19.08 -10.99
N HIS A 30 1.17 -18.58 -10.90
CA HIS A 30 -0.04 -19.24 -11.41
C HIS A 30 -0.41 -18.83 -12.85
N GLY A 31 0.32 -17.90 -13.45
CA GLY A 31 0.13 -17.43 -14.83
C GLY A 31 -0.80 -16.22 -14.95
N LEU A 32 -0.56 -15.39 -15.98
CA LEU A 32 -1.26 -14.12 -16.26
C LEU A 32 -2.74 -14.29 -16.70
N ASP A 33 -3.34 -15.46 -16.50
CA ASP A 33 -4.67 -15.80 -17.03
C ASP A 33 -5.82 -15.11 -16.26
N SER A 34 -5.55 -14.52 -15.08
CA SER A 34 -6.50 -13.64 -14.40
C SER A 34 -6.25 -12.17 -14.79
N PRO A 35 -7.27 -11.45 -15.30
CA PRO A 35 -7.14 -10.04 -15.64
C PRO A 35 -6.99 -9.15 -14.40
N SER A 36 -7.31 -9.63 -13.20
CA SER A 36 -7.20 -8.89 -11.93
C SER A 36 -7.11 -9.83 -10.73
N TYR A 37 -6.47 -9.37 -9.65
CA TYR A 37 -6.32 -10.05 -8.37
C TYR A 37 -6.85 -9.16 -7.24
N GLU A 38 -7.29 -9.80 -6.15
CA GLU A 38 -7.68 -9.08 -4.95
C GLU A 38 -6.45 -8.83 -4.06
N PHE A 39 -6.14 -7.56 -3.84
CA PHE A 39 -5.14 -7.11 -2.87
C PHE A 39 -5.83 -6.50 -1.65
N PHE A 40 -5.18 -6.54 -0.49
CA PHE A 40 -5.67 -5.84 0.68
C PHE A 40 -5.47 -4.33 0.56
N CYS A 41 -6.41 -3.58 1.10
CA CYS A 41 -6.27 -2.13 1.28
C CYS A 41 -5.11 -1.83 2.23
N GLU A 42 -4.12 -1.08 1.75
CA GLU A 42 -2.90 -0.74 2.49
C GLU A 42 -3.02 0.57 3.28
N CYS A 43 -4.23 0.86 3.79
CA CYS A 43 -4.44 2.08 4.55
C CYS A 43 -3.78 1.98 5.93
N SER A 44 -3.63 3.12 6.59
CA SER A 44 -3.02 3.21 7.93
C SER A 44 -3.81 2.53 9.07
N ASP A 45 -4.98 1.94 8.79
CA ASP A 45 -5.77 1.14 9.75
C ASP A 45 -5.33 -0.32 9.76
N ALA A 46 -4.67 -0.74 10.85
CA ALA A 46 -4.19 -2.10 11.08
C ALA A 46 -5.30 -3.17 11.16
N THR A 47 -6.56 -2.76 11.27
CA THR A 47 -7.72 -3.68 11.32
C THR A 47 -8.49 -3.76 10.00
N CYS A 48 -8.03 -3.02 8.98
CA CYS A 48 -8.67 -3.03 7.67
C CYS A 48 -8.55 -4.41 7.02
N VAL A 49 -9.68 -4.97 6.57
CA VAL A 49 -9.73 -6.24 5.84
C VAL A 49 -10.42 -6.09 4.48
N GLU A 50 -10.56 -4.84 4.01
CA GLU A 50 -11.12 -4.55 2.70
C GLU A 50 -10.13 -4.88 1.58
N ARG A 51 -10.68 -5.19 0.40
CA ARG A 51 -9.92 -5.61 -0.78
C ARG A 51 -10.14 -4.71 -1.98
N VAL A 52 -9.09 -4.46 -2.75
CA VAL A 52 -9.10 -3.72 -4.00
C VAL A 52 -8.74 -4.66 -5.15
N ASN A 53 -9.29 -4.42 -6.33
CA ASN A 53 -8.94 -5.20 -7.51
C ASN A 53 -7.84 -4.49 -8.30
N LEU A 54 -6.74 -5.20 -8.54
CA LEU A 54 -5.61 -4.72 -9.32
C LEU A 54 -5.12 -5.81 -10.26
N THR A 55 -4.66 -5.42 -11.44
CA THR A 55 -3.74 -6.25 -12.21
C THR A 55 -2.37 -6.29 -11.50
N LEU A 56 -1.54 -7.29 -11.82
CA LEU A 56 -0.17 -7.34 -11.28
C LEU A 56 0.63 -6.11 -11.70
N SER A 57 0.48 -5.66 -12.95
CA SER A 57 1.18 -4.47 -13.45
C SER A 57 0.76 -3.18 -12.73
N GLU A 58 -0.52 -3.04 -12.36
CA GLU A 58 -0.97 -1.89 -11.56
C GLU A 58 -0.39 -1.94 -10.15
N TYR A 59 -0.35 -3.12 -9.53
CA TYR A 59 0.28 -3.28 -8.22
C TYR A 59 1.78 -2.98 -8.28
N GLU A 60 2.52 -3.54 -9.24
CA GLU A 60 3.94 -3.25 -9.47
C GLU A 60 4.20 -1.75 -9.70
N HIS A 61 3.34 -1.07 -10.48
CA HIS A 61 3.44 0.38 -10.71
C HIS A 61 3.28 1.19 -9.41
N VAL A 62 2.35 0.79 -8.53
CA VAL A 62 2.24 1.38 -7.19
C VAL A 62 3.51 1.11 -6.39
N ARG A 63 4.01 -0.13 -6.42
CA ARG A 63 5.19 -0.57 -5.65
C ARG A 63 6.51 0.02 -6.14
N ALA A 64 6.58 0.55 -7.36
CA ALA A 64 7.77 1.20 -7.90
C ALA A 64 8.20 2.46 -7.10
N GLU A 65 7.30 3.03 -6.29
CA GLU A 65 7.61 4.12 -5.35
C GLU A 65 7.37 3.65 -3.90
N PRO A 66 8.41 3.56 -3.06
CA PRO A 66 8.30 3.05 -1.69
C PRO A 66 7.32 3.81 -0.80
N LYS A 67 6.99 5.05 -1.12
CA LYS A 67 6.01 5.86 -0.37
C LYS A 67 4.57 5.71 -0.85
N ARG A 68 4.33 4.95 -1.92
CA ARG A 68 2.99 4.75 -2.48
C ARG A 68 2.31 3.51 -1.93
N PHE A 69 1.00 3.63 -1.81
CA PHE A 69 0.13 2.60 -1.27
C PHE A 69 -1.22 2.62 -1.98
N VAL A 70 -1.84 1.45 -2.11
CA VAL A 70 -3.18 1.32 -2.65
C VAL A 70 -4.21 1.27 -1.53
N VAL A 71 -5.22 2.14 -1.58
CA VAL A 71 -6.23 2.25 -0.53
C VAL A 71 -7.65 2.27 -1.08
N LYS A 72 -8.60 1.76 -0.32
CA LYS A 72 -10.02 1.90 -0.65
C LYS A 72 -10.45 3.35 -0.70
N ASN A 73 -11.46 3.61 -1.51
CA ASN A 73 -12.10 4.92 -1.55
C ASN A 73 -12.51 5.35 -0.13
N ASN A 74 -12.17 6.58 0.25
CA ASN A 74 -12.38 7.17 1.57
C ASN A 74 -11.47 6.66 2.70
N HIS A 75 -10.47 5.81 2.44
CA HIS A 75 -9.52 5.34 3.47
C HIS A 75 -8.23 6.18 3.54
N VAL A 76 -8.28 7.40 2.97
CA VAL A 76 -7.14 8.32 2.91
C VAL A 76 -7.04 9.15 4.19
N VAL A 77 -5.85 9.22 4.78
CA VAL A 77 -5.50 10.07 5.92
C VAL A 77 -4.79 11.32 5.42
N LYS A 78 -5.59 12.34 5.05
CA LYS A 78 -5.13 13.57 4.37
C LYS A 78 -4.04 14.36 5.11
N GLU A 79 -3.85 14.14 6.41
CA GLU A 79 -2.81 14.79 7.20
C GLU A 79 -1.39 14.25 6.92
N ILE A 80 -1.27 13.04 6.37
CA ILE A 80 0.01 12.37 6.12
C ILE A 80 0.15 11.79 4.70
N GLU A 81 -0.93 11.86 3.92
CA GLU A 81 -1.07 11.27 2.58
C GLU A 81 -1.62 12.29 1.59
N HIS A 82 -1.18 12.20 0.34
CA HIS A 82 -1.83 12.85 -0.78
C HIS A 82 -2.23 11.81 -1.84
N VAL A 83 -3.38 12.03 -2.48
CA VAL A 83 -3.85 11.15 -3.57
C VAL A 83 -3.05 11.50 -4.83
N VAL A 84 -2.40 10.50 -5.42
CA VAL A 84 -1.64 10.64 -6.68
C VAL A 84 -2.42 10.10 -7.87
N GLU A 85 -3.26 9.08 -7.66
CA GLU A 85 -4.12 8.50 -8.69
C GLU A 85 -5.49 8.15 -8.11
N THR A 86 -6.54 8.31 -8.92
CA THR A 86 -7.92 7.95 -8.55
C THR A 86 -8.50 7.06 -9.63
N VAL A 87 -8.99 5.91 -9.23
CA VAL A 87 -9.67 4.94 -10.09
C VAL A 87 -11.03 4.59 -9.47
N PRO A 88 -11.94 3.94 -10.22
CA PRO A 88 -13.33 3.79 -9.76
C PRO A 88 -13.50 3.10 -8.40
N ASP A 89 -12.65 2.12 -8.04
CA ASP A 89 -12.82 1.28 -6.85
C ASP A 89 -11.75 1.46 -5.76
N HIS A 90 -10.70 2.23 -6.03
CA HIS A 90 -9.60 2.51 -5.12
C HIS A 90 -8.84 3.79 -5.48
N MET A 91 -7.89 4.19 -4.63
CA MET A 91 -6.99 5.31 -4.84
C MET A 91 -5.55 4.86 -4.60
N VAL A 92 -4.61 5.50 -5.31
CA VAL A 92 -3.19 5.42 -4.97
C VAL A 92 -2.84 6.68 -4.21
N ILE A 93 -2.29 6.50 -3.02
CA ILE A 93 -1.79 7.61 -2.20
C ILE A 93 -0.27 7.58 -2.17
N GLU A 94 0.32 8.72 -1.84
CA GLU A 94 1.73 8.81 -1.50
C GLU A 94 1.89 9.50 -0.14
N LYS A 95 2.67 8.88 0.73
CA LYS A 95 2.98 9.43 2.05
C LYS A 95 3.99 10.55 1.98
N HIS A 96 3.80 11.55 2.83
CA HIS A 96 4.67 12.71 2.91
C HIS A 96 5.14 13.00 4.33
N GLY A 97 6.15 13.88 4.44
CA GLY A 97 6.77 14.22 5.72
C GLY A 97 7.37 13.00 6.42
N GLU A 98 7.20 12.93 7.73
CA GLU A 98 7.74 11.86 8.57
C GLU A 98 7.20 10.48 8.19
N ALA A 99 5.92 10.38 7.82
CA ALA A 99 5.31 9.12 7.44
C ALA A 99 5.92 8.56 6.15
N GLY A 100 6.22 9.43 5.17
CA GLY A 100 6.92 9.03 3.95
C GLY A 100 8.36 8.56 4.22
N ARG A 101 9.08 9.22 5.14
CA ARG A 101 10.44 8.80 5.53
C ARG A 101 10.44 7.42 6.18
N ILE A 102 9.50 7.15 7.08
CA ILE A 102 9.33 5.84 7.72
C ILE A 102 9.02 4.76 6.68
N ALA A 103 8.14 5.03 5.70
CA ALA A 103 7.81 4.09 4.64
C ALA A 103 9.04 3.67 3.81
N VAL A 104 9.92 4.62 3.48
CA VAL A 104 11.19 4.34 2.77
C VAL A 104 12.14 3.50 3.63
N GLU A 105 12.25 3.81 4.92
CA GLU A 105 13.11 3.07 5.85
C GLU A 105 12.66 1.64 6.11
N LEU A 106 11.35 1.39 6.10
CA LEU A 106 10.79 0.05 6.21
C LEU A 106 11.06 -0.75 4.94
N GLU A 107 10.81 -0.17 3.77
CA GLU A 107 11.09 -0.83 2.48
C GLU A 107 12.55 -1.28 2.36
N ALA A 108 13.49 -0.40 2.70
CA ALA A 108 14.91 -0.70 2.62
C ALA A 108 15.30 -1.92 3.47
N LYS A 109 14.66 -2.09 4.63
CA LYS A 109 14.91 -3.23 5.53
C LYS A 109 14.31 -4.51 4.99
N SER A 110 13.12 -4.45 4.39
CA SER A 110 12.47 -5.61 3.76
C SER A 110 13.28 -6.17 2.59
N THR A 111 14.05 -5.34 1.89
CA THR A 111 14.93 -5.78 0.79
C THR A 111 16.29 -6.34 1.22
N GLU A 112 16.66 -6.22 2.50
CA GLU A 112 17.95 -6.69 3.03
C GLU A 112 17.88 -8.11 3.64
N GLU A 113 16.68 -8.69 3.78
CA GLU A 113 16.43 -10.06 4.26
C GLU A 113 16.30 -11.08 3.12
#